data_AF-A0A3D2WYJ9-F1
#
_entry.id   AF-A0A3D2WYJ9-F1
#
_cell.length_a   1.000
_cell.length_b   1.000
_cell.length_c   1.000
_cell.angle_alpha   90.00
_cell.angle_beta   90.00
_cell.angle_gamma   90.00
#
_symmetry.space_group_name_H-M   'P 1'
#
loop_
_entity.id
_entity.type
_entity.pdbx_description
1 polymer ?
#
loop_
_entity_poly.entity_id
_entity_poly.type
_entity_poly.pdbx_seq_one_letter_code
_entity_poly.pdbx_strand_id
1 'polypeptide(L)'
;MKYLKLLVIVLVVLILLIFVIQNVGQNITLKFISDAYSFSTEMIVVLLISVVIGFLMGYLLGGIQILEQKNKVRVLNSEYKKLKKEVDLLRNKDIEDVEAVGAITTDKKEP
;
A
#
# COMPACT_ATOMS: atom_id res chain seq x y z
N MET A 1 17.24 -2.14 -5.81
CA MET A 1 16.13 -1.31 -6.34
C MET A 1 15.83 -0.06 -5.49
N LYS A 2 15.64 -0.16 -4.16
CA LYS A 2 15.26 0.99 -3.30
C LYS A 2 16.21 2.18 -3.41
N TYR A 3 17.53 1.94 -3.38
CA TYR A 3 18.54 2.99 -3.50
C TYR A 3 18.62 3.60 -4.91
N LEU A 4 18.42 2.79 -5.97
CA LEU A 4 18.38 3.30 -7.33
C LEU A 4 17.18 4.23 -7.56
N LYS A 5 16.00 3.85 -7.05
CA LYS A 5 14.81 4.71 -7.07
C LYS A 5 15.06 6.03 -6.33
N LEU A 6 15.75 5.97 -5.19
CA LEU A 6 16.10 7.16 -4.40
C LEU A 6 17.09 8.06 -5.15
N LEU A 7 18.11 7.47 -5.78
CA LEU A 7 19.08 8.19 -6.62
C LEU A 7 18.39 8.91 -7.78
N VAL A 8 17.47 8.24 -8.48
CA VAL A 8 16.69 8.86 -9.57
C VAL A 8 15.85 10.02 -9.05
N ILE A 9 15.18 9.86 -7.90
CA ILE A 9 14.39 10.95 -7.30
C ILE A 9 15.28 12.15 -6.96
N VAL A 10 16.44 11.92 -6.35
CA VAL A 10 17.39 12.99 -6.02
C VAL A 10 17.86 13.71 -7.29
N LEU A 11 18.18 12.96 -8.34
CA LEU A 11 18.64 13.52 -9.60
C LEU A 11 17.55 14.39 -10.27
N VAL A 12 16.30 13.94 -10.24
CA VAL A 12 15.15 14.72 -10.72
C VAL A 12 14.98 16.01 -9.92
N VAL A 13 15.05 15.96 -8.59
CA VAL A 13 14.94 17.15 -7.74
C VAL A 13 16.06 18.15 -8.04
N LEU A 14 17.27 17.66 -8.29
CA LEU A 14 18.43 18.52 -8.59
C LEU A 14 18.28 19.22 -9.94
N ILE A 15 17.77 18.51 -10.96
CA ILE A 15 17.42 19.09 -12.26
C ILE A 15 16.34 20.17 -12.11
N LEU A 16 15.28 19.90 -11.33
CA LEU A 16 14.22 20.88 -11.06
C LEU A 16 14.76 22.11 -10.34
N LEU A 17 15.69 21.96 -9.41
CA LEU A 17 16.30 23.07 -8.70
C LEU A 17 17.12 23.96 -9.65
N ILE A 18 17.94 23.35 -10.52
CA ILE A 18 18.67 24.07 -11.56
C ILE A 18 17.71 24.81 -12.48
N PHE A 19 16.62 24.16 -12.89
CA PHE A 19 15.59 24.77 -13.72
C PHE A 19 14.95 25.99 -13.04
N VAL A 20 14.59 25.91 -11.75
CA VAL A 20 14.06 27.05 -10.99
C VAL A 20 15.06 28.21 -10.99
N ILE A 21 16.32 27.94 -10.64
CA ILE A 21 17.37 28.97 -10.53
C ILE A 21 17.61 29.66 -11.88
N GLN A 22 17.65 28.91 -12.98
CA GLN A 22 17.88 29.47 -14.31
C GLN A 22 16.70 30.31 -14.82
N ASN A 23 15.49 30.08 -14.31
CA ASN A 23 14.27 30.77 -14.75
C ASN A 23 13.71 31.72 -13.67
N VAL A 24 14.52 32.15 -12.69
CA VAL A 24 14.09 33.13 -11.68
C VAL A 24 13.71 34.44 -12.36
N GLY A 25 12.55 35.00 -11.97
CA GLY A 25 12.03 36.24 -12.54
C GLY A 25 11.41 36.09 -13.94
N GLN A 26 11.45 34.89 -14.53
CA GLN A 26 10.80 34.64 -15.81
C GLN A 26 9.29 34.51 -15.62
N ASN A 27 8.55 35.36 -16.34
CA ASN A 27 7.10 35.25 -16.43
C ASN A 27 6.72 34.25 -17.51
N ILE A 28 5.71 33.44 -17.22
CA ILE A 28 5.11 32.49 -18.15
C ILE A 28 3.62 32.78 -18.26
N THR A 29 3.10 32.65 -19.47
CA THR A 29 1.66 32.74 -19.72
C THR A 29 1.10 31.33 -19.87
N LEU A 30 0.30 30.91 -18.90
CA LEU A 30 -0.45 29.67 -18.98
C LEU A 30 -1.71 29.93 -19.80
N LYS A 31 -1.89 29.14 -20.86
CA LYS A 31 -3.13 29.09 -21.63
C LYS A 31 -3.88 27.83 -21.23
N PHE A 32 -5.07 28.01 -20.65
CA PHE A 32 -5.97 26.88 -20.38
C PHE A 32 -6.78 26.54 -21.63
N ILE A 33 -7.77 25.65 -21.50
CA ILE A 33 -8.57 25.03 -22.59
C ILE A 33 -9.10 26.03 -23.65
N SER A 34 -9.20 27.33 -23.33
CA SER A 34 -9.47 28.40 -24.28
C SER A 34 -8.51 29.58 -24.05
N ASP A 35 -8.09 30.25 -25.13
CA ASP A 35 -7.24 31.47 -25.10
C ASP A 35 -7.85 32.59 -24.25
N ALA A 36 -9.17 32.56 -24.01
CA ALA A 36 -9.87 33.49 -23.13
C ALA A 36 -9.45 33.39 -21.66
N TYR A 37 -8.88 32.26 -21.24
CA TYR A 37 -8.38 32.04 -19.89
C TYR A 37 -6.86 31.90 -19.95
N SER A 38 -6.18 33.04 -20.05
CA SER A 38 -4.74 33.13 -19.92
C SER A 38 -4.35 33.74 -18.58
N PHE A 39 -3.38 33.14 -17.91
CA PHE A 39 -2.86 33.61 -16.65
C PHE A 39 -1.36 33.80 -16.78
N SER A 40 -0.89 35.03 -16.63
CA SER A 40 0.54 35.35 -16.62
C SER A 40 1.03 35.43 -15.18
N THR A 41 2.05 34.66 -14.86
CA THR A 41 2.66 34.66 -13.53
C THR A 41 4.12 34.23 -13.62
N GLU A 42 4.85 34.36 -12.53
CA GLU A 42 6.21 33.85 -12.46
C GLU A 42 6.24 32.32 -12.52
N MET A 43 7.20 31.78 -13.25
CA MET A 43 7.37 30.33 -13.40
C MET A 43 7.44 29.59 -12.06
N ILE A 44 8.09 30.21 -11.06
CA ILE A 44 8.25 29.64 -9.73
C ILE A 44 6.92 29.41 -9.01
N VAL A 45 5.93 30.29 -9.22
CA VAL A 45 4.59 30.17 -8.61
C VAL A 45 3.88 28.94 -9.18
N VAL A 46 3.93 28.76 -10.50
CA VAL A 46 3.32 27.60 -11.17
C VAL A 46 3.98 26.30 -10.75
N LEU A 47 5.31 26.28 -10.67
CA LEU A 47 6.05 25.11 -10.19
C LEU A 47 5.66 24.75 -8.75
N LEU A 48 5.53 25.75 -7.87
CA LEU A 48 5.13 25.51 -6.48
C LEU A 48 3.72 24.92 -6.40
N ILE A 49 2.76 25.48 -7.16
CA ILE A 49 1.39 24.94 -7.24
C ILE A 49 1.40 23.50 -7.76
N SER A 50 2.18 23.22 -8.81
CA SER A 50 2.34 21.87 -9.37
C SER A 50 2.87 20.88 -8.34
N VAL A 51 3.89 21.25 -7.56
CA VAL A 51 4.46 20.40 -6.51
C VAL A 51 3.42 20.11 -5.43
N VAL A 52 2.65 21.12 -5.00
CA VAL A 52 1.59 20.94 -4.00
C VAL A 52 0.51 19.98 -4.50
N ILE A 53 0.05 20.15 -5.74
CA ILE A 53 -0.94 19.25 -6.36
C ILE A 53 -0.38 17.82 -6.46
N GLY A 54 0.86 17.66 -6.93
CA GLY A 54 1.52 16.37 -7.03
C GLY A 54 1.64 15.67 -5.67
N PHE A 55 1.98 16.43 -4.62
CA PHE A 55 2.04 15.93 -3.26
C PHE A 55 0.66 15.47 -2.75
N LEU A 56 -0.38 16.29 -2.94
CA LEU A 56 -1.75 15.96 -2.56
C LEU A 56 -2.24 14.69 -3.26
N MET A 57 -2.01 14.56 -4.57
CA MET A 57 -2.35 13.36 -5.34
C MET A 57 -1.57 12.14 -4.83
N GLY A 58 -0.26 12.29 -4.62
CA GLY A 58 0.59 11.22 -4.10
C GLY A 58 0.13 10.74 -2.72
N TYR A 59 -0.24 11.67 -1.84
CA TYR A 59 -0.78 11.37 -0.52
C TYR A 59 -2.11 10.59 -0.63
N LEU A 60 -3.03 11.05 -1.49
CA LEU A 60 -4.32 10.39 -1.70
C LEU A 60 -4.14 8.95 -2.21
N LEU A 61 -3.28 8.77 -3.22
CA LEU A 61 -2.96 7.44 -3.78
C LEU A 61 -2.32 6.53 -2.72
N GLY A 62 -1.40 7.06 -1.92
CA GLY A 62 -0.78 6.33 -0.81
C GLY A 62 -1.82 5.90 0.23
N GLY A 63 -2.76 6.78 0.56
CA GLY A 63 -3.88 6.48 1.47
C GLY A 63 -4.74 5.32 0.99
N ILE A 64 -5.12 5.32 -0.31
CA ILE A 64 -5.89 4.23 -0.92
C ILE A 64 -5.12 2.91 -0.84
N GLN A 65 -3.83 2.90 -1.18
CA GLN A 65 -3.00 1.69 -1.11
C GLN A 65 -2.90 1.13 0.30
N ILE A 66 -2.76 1.98 1.31
CA ILE A 66 -2.73 1.55 2.72
C ILE A 66 -4.05 0.89 3.11
N LEU A 67 -5.19 1.43 2.65
CA LEU A 67 -6.50 0.87 2.94
C LEU A 67 -6.68 -0.51 2.28
N GLU A 68 -6.27 -0.65 1.02
CA GLU A 68 -6.26 -1.94 0.32
C GLU A 68 -5.38 -2.97 1.03
N GLN A 69 -4.18 -2.57 1.48
CA GLN A 69 -3.27 -3.44 2.21
C GLN A 69 -3.87 -3.90 3.55
N LYS A 70 -4.52 -3.00 4.30
CA LYS A 70 -5.23 -3.37 5.54
C LYS A 70 -6.34 -4.39 5.29
N ASN A 71 -7.11 -4.22 4.22
CA ASN A 71 -8.15 -5.17 3.84
C ASN A 71 -7.55 -6.54 3.48
N LYS A 72 -6.48 -6.57 2.68
CA LYS A 72 -5.75 -7.81 2.35
C LYS A 72 -5.23 -8.51 3.60
N VAL A 73 -4.63 -7.78 4.54
CA VAL A 73 -4.16 -8.34 5.82
C VAL A 73 -5.31 -8.92 6.64
N ARG A 74 -6.47 -8.25 6.68
CA ARG A 74 -7.64 -8.74 7.40
C ARG A 74 -8.18 -10.05 6.80
N VAL A 75 -8.30 -10.11 5.48
CA VAL A 75 -8.76 -11.31 4.76
C VAL A 75 -7.79 -12.46 5.01
N LEU A 76 -6.49 -12.23 4.78
CA LEU A 76 -5.45 -13.24 4.93
C LEU A 76 -5.38 -13.79 6.37
N ASN A 77 -5.54 -12.93 7.37
CA ASN A 77 -5.57 -13.36 8.77
C ASN A 77 -6.84 -14.17 9.10
N SER A 78 -7.97 -13.87 8.45
CA SER A 78 -9.20 -14.64 8.62
C SER A 78 -9.08 -16.04 8.01
N GLU A 79 -8.45 -16.16 6.85
CA GLU A 79 -8.17 -17.43 6.18
C GLU A 79 -7.17 -18.27 6.97
N TYR A 80 -6.09 -17.64 7.45
CA TYR A 80 -5.13 -18.28 8.34
C TYR A 80 -5.80 -18.87 9.59
N LYS A 81 -6.69 -18.11 10.25
CA LYS A 81 -7.44 -18.59 11.42
C LYS A 81 -8.37 -19.76 11.10
N LYS A 82 -9.02 -19.75 9.93
CA LYS A 82 -9.90 -20.86 9.49
C LYS A 82 -9.07 -22.12 9.25
N LEU A 83 -8.02 -22.02 8.44
CA LEU A 83 -7.15 -23.14 8.12
C LEU A 83 -6.47 -23.71 9.38
N LYS A 84 -6.02 -22.85 10.28
CA LYS A 84 -5.47 -23.29 11.57
C LYS A 84 -6.49 -24.06 12.41
N LYS A 85 -7.75 -23.61 12.45
CA LYS A 85 -8.82 -24.33 13.15
C LYS A 85 -9.11 -25.69 12.51
N GLU A 86 -9.11 -25.78 11.19
CA GLU A 86 -9.31 -27.05 10.47
C GLU A 86 -8.19 -28.05 10.79
N VAL A 87 -6.94 -27.60 10.79
CA VAL A 87 -5.79 -28.44 11.19
C VAL A 87 -5.91 -28.89 12.65
N ASP A 88 -6.26 -27.97 13.56
CA ASP A 88 -6.44 -28.28 14.98
C ASP A 88 -7.59 -29.28 15.20
N LEU A 89 -8.69 -29.17 14.43
CA LEU A 89 -9.82 -30.12 14.48
C LEU A 89 -9.44 -31.50 13.93
N LEU A 90 -8.74 -31.56 12.80
CA LEU A 90 -8.28 -32.83 12.22
C LEU A 90 -7.31 -33.54 13.16
N ARG A 91 -6.36 -32.82 13.77
CA ARG A 91 -5.44 -33.39 14.76
C ARG A 91 -6.17 -33.95 15.98
N ASN A 92 -7.22 -33.28 16.45
CA ASN A 92 -7.98 -33.75 17.61
C ASN A 92 -8.91 -34.92 17.28
N LYS A 93 -9.41 -35.00 16.04
CA LYS A 93 -10.25 -36.12 15.59
C LYS A 93 -9.51 -37.46 15.63
N ASP A 94 -8.23 -37.46 15.26
CA ASP A 94 -7.37 -38.65 15.34
C ASP A 94 -7.14 -39.13 16.79
N ILE A 95 -7.30 -38.26 17.79
CA ILE A 95 -7.10 -38.61 19.21
C ILE A 95 -8.39 -39.19 19.82
N GLU A 96 -9.55 -38.63 19.48
CA GLU A 96 -10.86 -39.14 19.94
C GLU A 96 -11.13 -40.57 19.43
N ASP A 97 -10.76 -40.87 18.18
CA ASP A 97 -10.92 -42.22 17.63
C ASP A 97 -10.03 -43.25 18.36
N VAL A 98 -8.86 -42.86 18.86
CA VAL A 98 -7.95 -43.72 19.64
C VAL A 98 -8.45 -43.93 21.07
N GLU A 99 -8.95 -42.87 21.73
CA GLU A 99 -9.54 -42.98 23.07
C GLU A 99 -10.83 -43.80 23.07
N ALA A 100 -11.68 -43.66 22.04
CA ALA A 100 -12.90 -44.46 21.88
C ALA A 100 -12.58 -45.95 21.68
N VAL A 101 -11.55 -46.28 20.89
CA VAL A 101 -11.10 -47.68 20.73
C VAL A 101 -10.48 -48.21 22.02
N GLY A 102 -9.72 -47.39 22.76
CA GLY A 102 -9.18 -47.74 24.08
C GLY A 102 -10.28 -48.09 25.09
N ALA A 103 -11.32 -47.27 25.19
CA ALA A 103 -12.45 -47.47 26.11
C ALA A 103 -13.27 -48.73 25.81
N ILE A 104 -13.46 -49.07 24.52
CA ILE A 104 -14.17 -50.30 24.10
C ILE A 104 -13.33 -51.55 24.44
N THR A 105 -12.00 -51.46 24.42
CA THR A 105 -11.12 -52.58 24.77
C THR A 105 -10.98 -52.81 26.27
N THR A 106 -11.19 -51.78 27.10
CA THR A 106 -11.18 -51.90 28.57
C THR A 106 -12.50 -52.44 29.12
N ASP A 107 -13.63 -52.17 28.48
CA ASP A 107 -14.96 -52.62 28.93
C ASP A 107 -15.23 -54.13 28.65
N LYS A 108 -14.51 -54.73 27.70
CA LYS A 108 -14.63 -56.18 27.39
C LYS A 108 -13.76 -57.10 28.27
N LYS A 109 -13.18 -56.59 29.36
CA LYS A 109 -12.15 -57.30 30.13
C LYS A 109 -12.48 -57.46 31.61
N GLU A 110 -13.74 -57.73 31.97
CA GLU A 110 -14.09 -58.30 33.28
C GLU A 110 -15.08 -59.47 33.11
N PRO A 111 -14.64 -60.73 33.30
CA PRO A 111 -15.50 -61.87 33.60
C PRO A 111 -15.88 -61.95 35.09
#